data_AF-A0A4U3CLH6-F1
#
_entry.id   AF-A0A4U3CLH6-F1
#
_cell.length_a   1.000
_cell.length_b   1.000
_cell.length_c   1.000
_cell.angle_alpha   90.00
_cell.angle_beta   90.00
_cell.angle_gamma   90.00
#
_symmetry.space_group_name_H-M   'P 1'
#
loop_
_entity.id
_entity.type
_entity.pdbx_description
1 polymer ?
#
loop_
_entity_poly.entity_id
_entity_poly.type
_entity_poly.pdbx_seq_one_letter_code
_entity_poly.pdbx_strand_id
1 'polypeptide(L)'
;MATDRDPSPAEARETLAQLSADAGAVRYPPLPRWFFAVQSLLVAGFFLAQLLPPDDAPKASIALALCAVVLGARYWIYRDDVSGVTPSLRDMRWYLAGILGVTLACVVVDATTDARWVWAVGAVVVATIVLWTGRTYVATYGRA
;
A
#
# COMPACT_ATOMS: atom_id res chain seq x y z
N MET A 1 12.23 -27.56 -38.02
CA MET A 1 10.89 -28.20 -37.98
C MET A 1 10.25 -27.82 -36.66
N ALA A 2 9.34 -26.85 -36.65
CA ALA A 2 8.50 -26.57 -35.50
C ALA A 2 7.37 -27.61 -35.51
N THR A 3 7.24 -28.41 -34.45
CA THR A 3 6.10 -29.30 -34.30
C THR A 3 4.86 -28.47 -33.99
N ASP A 4 3.96 -28.42 -34.96
CA ASP A 4 2.60 -27.89 -34.86
C ASP A 4 1.77 -28.83 -33.97
N ARG A 5 2.06 -28.80 -32.66
CA ARG A 5 1.32 -29.54 -31.65
C ARG A 5 0.56 -28.52 -30.83
N ASP A 6 -0.75 -28.47 -31.03
CA ASP A 6 -1.63 -27.74 -30.13
C ASP A 6 -1.44 -28.28 -28.71
N PRO A 7 -1.23 -27.38 -27.71
CA PRO A 7 -1.06 -27.80 -26.34
C PRO A 7 -2.31 -28.50 -25.86
N SER A 8 -2.12 -29.61 -25.14
CA SER A 8 -3.24 -30.30 -24.49
C SER A 8 -3.92 -29.36 -23.48
N PRO A 9 -5.20 -29.58 -23.17
CA PRO A 9 -5.89 -28.79 -22.15
C PRO A 9 -5.23 -28.81 -20.76
N ALA A 10 -4.38 -29.80 -20.47
CA ALA A 10 -3.58 -29.86 -19.25
C ALA A 10 -2.35 -28.95 -19.35
N GLU A 11 -1.57 -29.06 -20.43
CA GLU A 11 -0.39 -28.21 -20.69
C GLU A 11 -0.78 -26.72 -20.80
N ALA A 12 -1.92 -26.41 -21.41
CA ALA A 12 -2.45 -25.06 -21.47
C ALA A 12 -2.82 -24.51 -20.08
N ARG A 13 -3.44 -25.33 -19.22
CA ARG A 13 -3.77 -24.93 -17.84
C ARG A 13 -2.53 -24.73 -16.99
N GLU A 14 -1.53 -25.60 -17.12
CA GLU A 14 -0.25 -25.48 -16.42
C GLU A 14 0.52 -24.24 -16.86
N THR A 15 0.60 -24.00 -18.16
CA THR A 15 1.27 -22.81 -18.72
C THR A 15 0.56 -21.53 -18.27
N LEU A 16 -0.78 -21.49 -18.26
CA LEU A 16 -1.54 -20.36 -17.74
C LEU A 16 -1.30 -20.15 -16.24
N ALA A 17 -1.24 -21.22 -15.45
CA ALA A 17 -0.92 -21.15 -14.03
C ALA A 17 0.48 -20.55 -13.82
N GLN A 18 1.47 -21.00 -14.58
CA GLN A 18 2.85 -20.50 -14.50
C GLN A 18 2.93 -19.03 -14.91
N LEU A 19 2.32 -18.63 -16.03
CA LEU A 19 2.26 -17.22 -16.45
C LEU A 19 1.58 -16.33 -15.41
N SER A 20 0.54 -16.85 -14.74
CA SER A 20 -0.14 -16.11 -13.66
C SER A 20 0.75 -15.94 -12.42
N ALA A 21 1.56 -16.94 -12.09
CA ALA A 21 2.52 -16.89 -10.99
C ALA A 21 3.66 -15.91 -11.31
N ASP A 22 4.20 -15.95 -12.53
CA ASP A 22 5.26 -15.04 -12.99
C ASP A 22 4.77 -13.60 -13.02
N ALA A 23 3.56 -13.36 -13.53
CA ALA A 23 2.93 -12.04 -13.50
C ALA A 23 2.72 -11.55 -12.06
N GLY A 24 2.37 -12.45 -11.13
CA GLY A 24 2.24 -12.16 -9.71
C GLY A 24 3.56 -11.76 -9.06
N ALA A 25 4.65 -12.48 -9.34
CA ALA A 25 5.99 -12.20 -8.83
C ALA A 25 6.54 -10.86 -9.36
N VAL A 26 6.26 -10.55 -10.63
CA VAL A 26 6.56 -9.22 -11.19
C VAL A 26 5.71 -8.17 -10.48
N ARG A 27 4.42 -8.42 -10.22
CA ARG A 27 3.52 -7.42 -9.62
C ARG A 27 3.82 -7.11 -8.16
N TYR A 28 4.22 -8.11 -7.37
CA TYR A 28 4.44 -8.01 -5.93
C TYR A 28 5.87 -8.41 -5.56
N PRO A 29 6.85 -7.52 -5.80
CA PRO A 29 8.23 -7.81 -5.44
C PRO A 29 8.39 -7.95 -3.93
N PRO A 30 9.35 -8.75 -3.46
CA PRO A 30 9.77 -8.66 -2.07
C PRO A 30 10.22 -7.22 -1.76
N LEU A 31 9.73 -6.68 -0.64
CA LEU A 31 10.04 -5.32 -0.19
C LEU A 31 10.95 -5.36 1.05
N PRO A 32 11.82 -4.35 1.25
CA PRO A 32 12.61 -4.23 2.46
C PRO A 32 11.71 -4.13 3.70
N ARG A 33 12.08 -4.78 4.81
CA ARG A 33 11.27 -4.77 6.05
C ARG A 33 10.98 -3.37 6.59
N TRP A 34 11.94 -2.47 6.43
CA TRP A 34 11.83 -1.09 6.91
C TRP A 34 10.79 -0.28 6.10
N PHE A 35 10.46 -0.69 4.87
CA PHE A 35 9.52 0.03 4.00
C PHE A 35 8.18 0.23 4.70
N PHE A 36 7.59 -0.84 5.23
CA PHE A 36 6.29 -0.78 5.89
C PHE A 36 6.33 0.01 7.21
N ALA A 37 7.47 0.00 7.91
CA ALA A 37 7.65 0.82 9.11
C ALA A 37 7.69 2.31 8.76
N VAL A 38 8.46 2.69 7.74
CA VAL A 38 8.53 4.08 7.26
C VAL A 38 7.19 4.52 6.69
N GLN A 39 6.54 3.69 5.86
CA GLN A 39 5.21 3.97 5.34
C GLN A 39 4.19 4.15 6.46
N SER A 40 4.25 3.32 7.50
CA SER A 40 3.39 3.44 8.67
C SER A 40 3.61 4.77 9.40
N LEU A 41 4.86 5.19 9.57
CA LEU A 41 5.19 6.47 10.20
C LEU A 41 4.69 7.66 9.37
N LEU A 42 4.83 7.60 8.05
CA LEU A 42 4.36 8.67 7.17
C LEU A 42 2.83 8.80 7.19
N VAL A 43 2.11 7.68 7.11
CA VAL A 43 0.64 7.68 7.15
C VAL A 43 0.12 8.07 8.54
N ALA A 44 0.71 7.56 9.62
CA ALA A 44 0.35 7.99 10.97
C ALA A 44 0.67 9.48 11.21
N GLY A 45 1.83 9.93 10.71
CA GLY A 45 2.23 11.33 10.75
C GLY A 45 1.22 12.23 10.05
N PHE A 46 0.62 11.78 8.93
CA PHE A 46 -0.41 12.55 8.22
C PHE A 46 -1.64 12.80 9.10
N PHE A 47 -2.04 11.82 9.90
CA PHE A 47 -3.12 11.98 10.87
C PHE A 47 -2.71 12.91 12.01
N LEU A 48 -1.51 12.75 12.57
CA LEU A 48 -1.01 13.62 13.63
C LEU A 48 -0.81 15.07 13.16
N ALA A 49 -0.53 15.30 11.87
CA ALA A 49 -0.42 16.63 11.29
C ALA A 49 -1.72 17.44 11.42
N GLN A 50 -2.89 16.79 11.53
CA GLN A 50 -4.17 17.48 11.74
C GLN A 50 -4.28 18.13 13.13
N LEU A 51 -3.40 17.77 14.06
CA LEU A 51 -3.32 18.37 15.39
C LEU A 51 -2.48 19.66 15.42
N LEU A 52 -1.78 19.97 14.33
CA LEU A 52 -0.99 21.20 14.22
C LEU A 52 -1.90 22.44 14.11
N PRO A 53 -1.32 23.64 14.28
CA PRO A 53 -2.00 24.88 13.95
C PRO A 53 -2.50 24.89 12.49
N PRO A 54 -3.61 25.60 12.19
CA PRO A 54 -4.22 25.59 10.85
C PRO A 54 -3.29 25.99 9.70
N ASP A 55 -2.29 26.84 9.97
CA ASP A 55 -1.32 27.30 8.96
C ASP A 55 -0.23 26.26 8.64
N ASP A 56 -0.01 25.30 9.53
CA ASP A 56 1.05 24.30 9.44
C ASP A 56 0.53 22.91 9.07
N ALA A 57 -0.70 22.57 9.50
CA ALA A 57 -1.32 21.28 9.23
C ALA A 57 -1.36 20.93 7.73
N PRO A 58 -1.77 21.82 6.80
CA PRO A 58 -1.76 21.50 5.37
C PRO A 58 -0.36 21.26 4.81
N LYS A 59 0.62 22.07 5.22
CA LYS A 59 2.01 21.97 4.75
C LYS A 59 2.64 20.64 5.17
N ALA A 60 2.48 20.29 6.46
CA ALA A 60 2.97 19.03 7.00
C ALA A 60 2.26 17.83 6.34
N SER A 61 0.94 17.90 6.17
CA SER A 61 0.14 16.86 5.52
C SER A 61 0.58 16.61 4.08
N ILE A 62 0.79 17.68 3.30
CA ILE A 62 1.27 17.58 1.92
C ILE A 62 2.68 16.98 1.88
N ALA A 63 3.60 17.45 2.72
CA ALA A 63 4.97 16.92 2.77
C ALA A 63 4.99 15.42 3.07
N LEU A 64 4.22 14.99 4.08
CA LEU A 64 4.12 13.58 4.46
C LEU A 64 3.46 12.73 3.38
N ALA A 65 2.40 13.23 2.74
CA ALA A 65 1.75 12.57 1.62
C ALA A 65 2.69 12.41 0.42
N LEU A 66 3.46 13.45 0.08
CA LEU A 66 4.46 13.39 -0.99
C LEU A 66 5.56 12.37 -0.66
N CYS A 67 6.10 12.37 0.56
CA CYS A 67 7.07 11.37 0.98
C CYS A 67 6.52 9.94 0.87
N ALA A 68 5.27 9.72 1.29
CA ALA A 68 4.59 8.43 1.18
C ALA A 68 4.42 7.98 -0.28
N VAL A 69 4.00 8.90 -1.16
CA VAL A 69 3.83 8.63 -2.60
C VAL A 69 5.17 8.35 -3.26
N VAL A 70 6.20 9.15 -3.00
CA VAL A 70 7.55 8.97 -3.57
C VAL A 70 8.16 7.64 -3.11
N LEU A 71 8.02 7.30 -1.83
CA LEU A 71 8.50 6.03 -1.30
C LEU A 71 7.79 4.84 -1.96
N GLY A 72 6.45 4.88 -2.04
CA GLY A 72 5.68 3.87 -2.75
C GLY A 72 6.05 3.77 -4.23
N ALA A 73 6.22 4.91 -4.91
CA ALA A 73 6.63 4.96 -6.30
C ALA A 73 8.01 4.32 -6.51
N ARG A 74 9.02 4.67 -5.70
CA ARG A 74 10.39 4.17 -5.84
C ARG A 74 10.55 2.67 -5.60
N TYR A 75 9.80 2.11 -4.67
CA TYR A 75 9.97 0.71 -4.26
C TYR A 75 8.94 -0.24 -4.86
N TRP A 76 7.76 0.27 -5.23
CA TRP A 76 6.68 -0.56 -5.75
C TRP A 76 6.49 -0.41 -7.26
N ILE A 77 6.50 0.83 -7.77
CA ILE A 77 6.13 1.14 -9.16
C ILE A 77 7.37 1.14 -10.07
N TYR A 78 8.38 1.94 -9.73
CA TYR A 78 9.57 2.19 -10.55
C TYR A 78 10.77 1.43 -9.98
N ARG A 79 10.97 0.22 -10.48
CA ARG A 79 12.14 -0.61 -10.15
C ARG A 79 13.14 -0.56 -11.30
N ASP A 80 14.41 -0.66 -10.96
CA ASP A 80 15.52 -0.53 -11.92
C ASP A 80 15.46 -1.63 -13.01
N ASP A 81 14.89 -2.81 -12.69
CA ASP A 81 14.83 -3.97 -13.59
C ASP A 81 13.44 -4.22 -14.22
N VAL A 82 12.41 -3.43 -13.92
CA VAL A 82 11.04 -3.66 -14.42
C VAL A 82 10.39 -2.33 -14.82
N SER A 83 9.94 -2.23 -16.08
CA SER A 83 9.27 -1.05 -16.63
C SER A 83 7.86 -0.88 -16.05
N GLY A 84 7.75 -0.38 -14.82
CA GLY A 84 6.48 0.08 -14.26
C GLY A 84 5.44 -1.01 -14.04
N VAL A 85 5.22 -1.40 -12.79
CA VAL A 85 4.10 -2.29 -12.46
C VAL A 85 2.90 -1.46 -12.03
N THR A 86 1.77 -1.64 -12.70
CA THR A 86 0.49 -1.09 -12.24
C THR A 86 -0.03 -1.91 -11.04
N PRO A 87 -0.20 -1.29 -9.87
CA PRO A 87 -0.81 -1.96 -8.73
C PRO A 87 -2.27 -2.32 -9.04
N SER A 88 -2.71 -3.48 -8.56
CA SER A 88 -4.11 -3.91 -8.69
C SER A 88 -4.95 -3.26 -7.58
N LEU A 89 -5.84 -2.33 -7.96
CA LEU A 89 -6.77 -1.70 -7.03
C LEU A 89 -7.66 -2.73 -6.31
N ARG A 90 -8.00 -3.84 -6.99
CA ARG A 90 -8.78 -4.93 -6.41
C ARG A 90 -8.07 -5.55 -5.21
N ASP A 91 -6.76 -5.73 -5.30
CA ASP A 91 -5.96 -6.36 -4.24
C ASP A 91 -5.68 -5.36 -3.11
N MET A 92 -5.65 -4.06 -3.42
CA MET A 92 -5.49 -2.98 -2.45
C MET A 92 -6.80 -2.55 -1.77
N ARG A 93 -7.97 -3.01 -2.24
CA ARG A 93 -9.27 -2.45 -1.85
C ARG A 93 -9.48 -2.41 -0.33
N TRP A 94 -9.06 -3.44 0.40
CA TRP A 94 -9.25 -3.51 1.85
C TRP A 94 -8.32 -2.58 2.61
N TYR A 95 -7.07 -2.45 2.14
CA TYR A 95 -6.12 -1.50 2.67
C TYR A 95 -6.60 -0.06 2.45
N LEU A 96 -7.03 0.27 1.22
CA LEU A 96 -7.56 1.59 0.88
C LEU A 96 -8.86 1.89 1.63
N ALA A 97 -9.80 0.94 1.68
CA ALA A 97 -11.04 1.10 2.43
C ALA A 97 -10.78 1.30 3.93
N GLY A 98 -9.79 0.60 4.50
CA GLY A 98 -9.39 0.76 5.89
C GLY A 98 -8.86 2.17 6.17
N ILE A 99 -7.89 2.64 5.38
CA ILE A 99 -7.32 3.98 5.57
C ILE A 99 -8.37 5.06 5.33
N LEU A 100 -9.09 5.01 4.21
CA LEU A 100 -10.11 6.00 3.87
C LEU A 100 -11.27 6.00 4.88
N GLY A 101 -11.67 4.82 5.35
CA GLY A 101 -12.70 4.68 6.38
C GLY A 101 -12.28 5.33 7.70
N VAL A 102 -11.04 5.12 8.14
CA VAL A 102 -10.50 5.77 9.35
C VAL A 102 -10.37 7.28 9.16
N THR A 103 -9.89 7.74 8.01
CA THR A 103 -9.83 9.18 7.69
C THR A 103 -11.22 9.80 7.76
N LEU A 104 -12.22 9.21 7.09
CA LEU A 104 -13.58 9.70 7.07
C LEU A 104 -14.18 9.72 8.48
N ALA A 105 -13.96 8.66 9.27
CA ALA A 105 -14.42 8.61 10.66
C ALA A 105 -13.81 9.72 11.51
N CYS A 106 -12.49 9.98 11.38
CA CYS A 106 -11.84 11.08 12.09
C CYS A 106 -12.41 12.43 11.68
N VAL A 107 -12.57 12.68 10.38
CA VAL A 107 -13.19 13.92 9.87
C VAL A 107 -14.59 14.12 10.42
N VAL A 108 -15.43 13.09 10.38
CA VAL A 108 -16.81 13.16 10.87
C VAL A 108 -16.85 13.44 12.36
N VAL A 109 -16.05 12.73 13.16
CA VAL A 109 -16.00 12.93 14.62
C VAL A 109 -15.50 14.32 14.97
N ASP A 110 -14.40 14.75 14.36
CA ASP A 110 -13.80 16.07 14.60
C ASP A 110 -14.80 17.19 14.24
N ALA A 111 -15.42 17.10 13.06
CA ALA A 111 -16.38 18.11 12.59
C ALA A 111 -17.69 18.15 13.40
N THR A 112 -18.10 17.04 14.03
CA THR A 112 -19.38 16.96 14.77
C THR A 112 -19.25 17.14 16.27
N THR A 113 -18.06 16.89 16.84
CA THR A 113 -17.85 16.86 18.30
C THR A 113 -16.69 17.72 18.78
N ASP A 114 -15.92 18.32 17.86
CA ASP A 114 -14.68 19.06 18.16
C ASP A 114 -13.62 18.20 18.89
N ALA A 115 -13.76 16.86 18.82
CA ALA A 115 -12.90 15.91 19.48
C ALA A 115 -11.59 15.69 18.69
N ARG A 116 -10.73 16.71 18.65
CA ARG A 116 -9.46 16.67 17.88
C ARG A 116 -8.55 15.49 18.23
N TRP A 117 -8.64 14.94 19.45
CA TRP A 117 -7.87 13.76 19.86
C TRP A 117 -8.17 12.50 19.02
N VAL A 118 -9.30 12.46 18.30
CA VAL A 118 -9.64 11.37 17.38
C VAL A 118 -8.56 11.15 16.32
N TRP A 119 -7.86 12.19 15.90
CA TRP A 119 -6.76 12.11 14.95
C TRP A 119 -5.58 11.29 15.49
N ALA A 120 -5.29 11.36 16.80
CA ALA A 120 -4.27 10.53 17.43
C ALA A 120 -4.68 9.05 17.44
N VAL A 121 -5.96 8.76 17.70
CA VAL A 121 -6.48 7.39 17.62
C VAL A 121 -6.45 6.88 16.18
N GLY A 122 -6.86 7.72 15.22
CA GLY A 122 -6.77 7.43 13.79
C GLY A 122 -5.35 7.06 13.39
N ALA A 123 -4.34 7.82 13.86
CA ALA A 123 -2.93 7.56 13.61
C ALA A 123 -2.49 6.16 14.07
N VAL A 124 -2.90 5.73 15.27
CA VAL A 124 -2.59 4.39 15.80
C VAL A 124 -3.27 3.30 14.97
N VAL A 125 -4.54 3.49 14.60
CA VAL A 125 -5.30 2.52 13.81
C VAL A 125 -4.70 2.35 12.41
N VAL A 126 -4.41 3.45 11.70
CA VAL A 126 -3.82 3.36 10.35
C VAL A 126 -2.40 2.81 10.38
N ALA A 127 -1.60 3.15 11.41
CA ALA A 127 -0.28 2.53 11.60
C ALA A 127 -0.41 1.00 11.71
N THR A 128 -1.37 0.54 12.52
CA THR A 128 -1.63 -0.89 12.71
C THR A 128 -2.06 -1.56 11.40
N ILE A 129 -2.93 -0.93 10.61
CA ILE A 129 -3.35 -1.43 9.29
C ILE A 129 -2.13 -1.58 8.36
N VAL A 130 -1.27 -0.56 8.29
CA VAL A 130 -0.08 -0.56 7.42
C VAL A 130 0.90 -1.66 7.84
N LEU A 131 1.20 -1.76 9.14
CA LEU A 131 2.11 -2.77 9.67
C LEU A 131 1.58 -4.19 9.50
N TRP A 132 0.28 -4.40 9.73
CA TRP A 132 -0.36 -5.70 9.53
C TRP A 132 -0.39 -6.11 8.06
N THR A 133 -0.68 -5.15 7.17
CA THR A 133 -0.59 -5.35 5.73
C THR A 133 0.84 -5.71 5.33
N GLY A 134 1.84 -5.00 5.85
CA GLY A 134 3.25 -5.30 5.61
C GLY A 134 3.67 -6.68 6.13
N ARG A 135 3.21 -7.07 7.31
CA ARG A 135 3.45 -8.41 7.86
C ARG A 135 2.87 -9.50 6.96
N THR A 136 1.64 -9.31 6.48
CA THR A 136 0.97 -10.25 5.58
C THR A 136 1.67 -10.30 4.23
N TYR A 137 2.03 -9.15 3.68
CA TYR A 137 2.79 -9.04 2.43
C TYR A 137 4.10 -9.81 2.51
N VAL A 138 4.87 -9.60 3.58
CA VAL A 138 6.15 -10.29 3.82
C VAL A 138 5.98 -11.79 4.00
N ALA A 139 4.87 -12.23 4.62
CA ALA A 139 4.57 -13.65 4.76
C ALA A 139 4.23 -14.31 3.41
N THR A 140 3.57 -13.59 2.52
CA THR A 140 3.14 -14.10 1.20
C THR A 140 4.25 -14.03 0.15
N TYR A 141 4.97 -12.91 0.07
CA TYR A 141 5.91 -12.61 -1.03
C TYR A 141 7.39 -12.62 -0.60
N GLY A 142 7.67 -12.88 0.68
CA GLY A 142 9.03 -12.94 1.19
C GLY A 142 9.64 -11.56 1.49
N ARG A 143 10.96 -11.55 1.67
CA ARG A 143 11.75 -10.37 2.06
C ARG A 143 12.84 -10.16 1.02
N ALA A 144 13.11 -8.89 0.71
CA ALA A 144 14.29 -8.52 -0.07
C ALA A 144 15.55 -8.63 0.79
#